data_AF-A0A965S497-F1
#
_entry.id   AF-A0A965S497-F1
#
_cell.length_a   1.000
_cell.length_b   1.000
_cell.length_c   1.000
_cell.angle_alpha   90.00
_cell.angle_beta   90.00
_cell.angle_gamma   90.00
#
_symmetry.space_group_name_H-M   'P 1'
#
loop_
_entity.id
_entity.type
_entity.pdbx_description
1 polymer ?
#
loop_
_entity_poly.entity_id
_entity_poly.type
_entity_poly.pdbx_seq_one_letter_code
_entity_poly.pdbx_strand_id
1 'polypeptide(L)'
;MIFRYVCIIFSVLHAIGQTPVLWKASTQYLNSNHALTFTFEAEIAPGWHMYSQHLKADGPVPTHFDFSKCPGFIALTGLPEEIGIQREFVPAFGDTLLVFHNRARFIQSATASVLKPFSFDVAIDYMLCNERMCLPPKTEIVHVKSPVK
;
A
#
# COMPACT_ATOMS: atom_id res chain seq x y z
N MET A 1 18.47 -45.10 39.20
CA MET A 1 17.60 -43.91 39.39
C MET A 1 17.38 -43.28 38.03
N ILE A 2 16.11 -43.27 37.59
CA ILE A 2 15.64 -42.86 36.26
C ILE A 2 15.56 -41.33 36.23
N PHE A 3 16.23 -40.66 35.29
CA PHE A 3 15.98 -39.24 35.00
C PHE A 3 15.47 -39.13 33.55
N ARG A 4 14.14 -39.12 33.41
CA ARG A 4 13.45 -38.82 32.16
C ARG A 4 13.54 -37.31 31.93
N TYR A 5 14.36 -36.88 30.98
CA TYR A 5 14.34 -35.51 30.48
C TYR A 5 13.22 -35.40 29.44
N VAL A 6 12.07 -34.88 29.85
CA VAL A 6 11.01 -34.45 28.94
C VAL A 6 11.37 -33.04 28.46
N CYS A 7 11.85 -32.93 27.22
CA CYS A 7 12.10 -31.64 26.58
C CYS A 7 10.76 -31.14 26.02
N ILE A 8 10.11 -30.24 26.74
CA ILE A 8 8.88 -29.57 26.28
C ILE A 8 9.30 -28.51 25.26
N ILE A 9 9.17 -28.83 23.97
CA ILE A 9 9.29 -27.86 22.89
C ILE A 9 8.03 -26.99 22.93
N PHE A 10 8.13 -25.81 23.55
CA PHE A 10 7.06 -24.83 23.56
C PHE A 10 7.01 -24.16 22.18
N SER A 11 6.20 -24.71 21.27
CA SER A 11 5.92 -24.11 19.97
C SER A 11 5.18 -22.79 20.18
N VAL A 12 5.88 -21.67 20.12
CA VAL A 12 5.25 -20.35 20.13
C VAL A 12 4.53 -20.18 18.79
N LEU A 13 3.21 -20.42 18.78
CA LEU A 13 2.34 -19.99 17.68
C LEU A 13 2.40 -18.47 17.60
N HIS A 14 3.21 -17.96 16.68
CA HIS A 14 3.09 -16.59 16.23
C HIS A 14 1.80 -16.52 15.41
N ALA A 15 0.69 -16.14 16.06
CA ALA A 15 -0.46 -15.62 15.34
C ALA A 15 -0.06 -14.27 14.75
N ILE A 16 0.67 -14.30 13.63
CA ILE A 16 0.93 -13.10 12.84
C ILE A 16 -0.42 -12.77 12.22
N GLY A 17 -1.09 -11.76 12.77
CA GLY A 17 -2.26 -11.16 12.12
C GLY A 17 -1.80 -10.55 10.80
N GLN A 18 -1.70 -11.36 9.76
CA GLN A 18 -1.37 -10.89 8.42
C GLN A 18 -2.58 -10.12 7.93
N THR A 19 -2.44 -8.80 7.82
CA THR A 19 -3.41 -8.01 7.06
C THR A 19 -3.46 -8.57 5.65
N PRO A 20 -4.65 -8.68 5.02
CA PRO A 20 -4.82 -9.34 3.73
C PRO A 20 -4.28 -8.52 2.55
N VAL A 21 -3.24 -7.71 2.81
CA VAL A 21 -2.50 -6.95 1.82
C VAL A 21 -1.04 -6.85 2.25
N LEU A 22 -0.15 -7.00 1.28
CA LEU A 22 1.28 -6.71 1.41
C LEU A 22 1.64 -5.52 0.52
N TRP A 23 2.26 -4.50 1.10
CA TRP A 23 2.74 -3.34 0.36
C TRP A 23 4.22 -3.44 0.01
N LYS A 24 4.56 -3.04 -1.20
CA LYS A 24 5.93 -2.88 -1.70
C LYS A 24 6.07 -1.49 -2.30
N ALA A 25 7.24 -0.88 -2.12
CA ALA A 25 7.60 0.34 -2.83
C ALA A 25 8.88 0.14 -3.64
N SER A 26 8.92 0.80 -4.80
CA SER A 26 10.12 0.93 -5.61
C SER A 26 10.24 2.35 -6.13
N THR A 27 11.45 2.71 -6.53
CA THR A 27 11.75 4.04 -7.08
C THR A 27 12.61 3.89 -8.31
N GLN A 28 12.32 4.69 -9.34
CA GLN A 28 13.07 4.68 -10.59
C GLN A 28 13.36 6.11 -11.06
N TYR A 29 14.56 6.34 -11.59
CA TYR A 29 14.84 7.52 -12.41
C TYR A 29 14.34 7.28 -13.83
N LEU A 30 13.50 8.17 -14.35
CA LEU A 30 12.98 8.06 -15.71
C LEU A 30 13.98 8.54 -16.76
N ASN A 31 14.88 9.44 -16.38
CA ASN A 31 15.91 9.99 -17.24
C ASN A 31 17.02 10.66 -16.39
N SER A 32 18.04 11.18 -17.07
CA SER A 32 19.10 11.98 -16.45
C SER A 32 18.63 13.34 -15.90
N ASN A 33 17.40 13.78 -16.21
CA ASN A 33 16.87 15.11 -15.92
C ASN A 33 16.04 15.14 -14.64
N HIS A 34 16.44 14.33 -13.66
CA HIS A 34 15.87 14.32 -12.31
C HIS A 34 14.40 13.90 -12.20
N ALA A 35 13.79 13.40 -13.29
CA ALA A 35 12.45 12.82 -13.25
C ALA A 35 12.47 11.47 -12.54
N LEU A 36 11.50 11.26 -11.65
CA LEU A 36 11.38 10.13 -10.74
C LEU A 36 9.98 9.55 -10.77
N THR A 37 9.87 8.25 -10.55
CA THR A 37 8.60 7.59 -10.19
C THR A 37 8.76 6.82 -8.89
N PHE A 38 7.78 6.98 -7.99
CA PHE A 38 7.57 6.10 -6.85
C PHE A 38 6.42 5.15 -7.19
N THR A 39 6.69 3.86 -7.20
CA THR A 39 5.67 2.85 -7.45
C THR A 39 5.34 2.15 -6.15
N PHE A 40 4.06 2.17 -5.76
CA PHE A 40 3.53 1.44 -4.61
C PHE A 40 2.66 0.30 -5.13
N GLU A 41 2.99 -0.93 -4.75
CA GLU A 41 2.25 -2.12 -5.16
C GLU A 41 1.65 -2.79 -3.92
N ALA A 42 0.34 -3.00 -3.96
CA ALA A 42 -0.40 -3.76 -2.97
C ALA A 42 -0.72 -5.14 -3.54
N GLU A 43 -0.18 -6.20 -2.95
CA GLU A 43 -0.57 -7.58 -3.21
C GLU A 43 -1.75 -7.92 -2.29
N ILE A 44 -2.96 -7.96 -2.84
CA ILE A 44 -4.22 -8.15 -2.09
C ILE A 44 -4.56 -9.64 -2.08
N ALA A 45 -4.87 -10.18 -0.91
CA ALA A 45 -5.24 -11.59 -0.78
C ALA A 45 -6.50 -11.92 -1.61
N PRO A 46 -6.59 -13.11 -2.22
CA PRO A 46 -7.77 -13.50 -2.99
C PRO A 46 -9.07 -13.36 -2.19
N GLY A 47 -10.12 -12.84 -2.84
CA GLY A 47 -11.42 -12.59 -2.21
C GLY A 47 -11.51 -11.31 -1.38
N TRP A 48 -10.41 -10.56 -1.27
CA TRP A 48 -10.41 -9.21 -0.71
C TRP A 48 -10.26 -8.16 -1.81
N HIS A 49 -10.83 -6.99 -1.57
CA HIS A 49 -10.71 -5.83 -2.45
C HIS A 49 -10.38 -4.56 -1.69
N MET A 50 -9.66 -3.68 -2.38
CA MET A 50 -9.27 -2.34 -1.93
C MET A 50 -9.95 -1.28 -2.78
N TYR A 51 -10.11 -0.07 -2.25
CA TYR A 51 -10.86 1.00 -2.90
C TYR A 51 -9.98 2.05 -3.57
N SER A 52 -10.50 2.66 -4.64
CA SER A 52 -9.87 3.77 -5.36
C SER A 52 -9.57 4.98 -4.46
N GLN A 53 -8.61 5.79 -4.88
CA GLN A 53 -8.41 7.17 -4.44
C GLN A 53 -9.56 8.11 -4.87
N HIS A 54 -10.33 7.71 -5.88
CA HIS A 54 -11.38 8.51 -6.53
C HIS A 54 -12.79 8.01 -6.19
N LEU A 55 -13.10 7.96 -4.89
CA LEU A 55 -14.45 7.68 -4.41
C LEU A 55 -15.19 8.95 -4.00
N LYS A 56 -16.53 8.88 -4.03
CA LYS A 56 -17.39 9.90 -3.44
C LYS A 56 -17.36 9.77 -1.91
N ALA A 57 -17.65 10.87 -1.21
CA ALA A 57 -17.59 10.94 0.25
C ALA A 57 -18.56 9.96 0.96
N ASP A 58 -19.67 9.60 0.31
CA ASP A 58 -20.63 8.63 0.83
C ASP A 58 -20.22 7.22 0.37
N GLY A 59 -19.36 6.56 1.14
CA GLY A 59 -18.85 5.24 0.77
C GLY A 59 -17.71 4.72 1.66
N PRO A 60 -17.00 3.68 1.20
CA PRO A 60 -15.82 3.17 1.89
C PRO A 60 -14.69 4.20 1.90
N VAL A 61 -13.78 4.10 2.88
CA VAL A 61 -12.61 4.98 2.95
C VAL A 61 -11.74 4.80 1.70
N PRO A 62 -11.51 5.86 0.90
CA PRO A 62 -10.67 5.78 -0.29
C PRO A 62 -9.21 5.53 0.10
N THR A 63 -8.46 4.89 -0.80
CA THR A 63 -7.00 4.80 -0.61
C THR A 63 -6.41 6.20 -0.65
N HIS A 64 -5.54 6.53 0.29
CA HIS A 64 -4.91 7.84 0.39
C HIS A 64 -3.43 7.70 0.69
N PHE A 65 -2.62 8.54 0.05
CA PHE A 65 -1.17 8.58 0.21
C PHE A 65 -0.78 9.92 0.84
N ASP A 66 -0.22 9.87 2.05
CA ASP A 66 0.39 11.02 2.69
C ASP A 66 1.91 11.03 2.47
N PHE A 67 2.34 12.04 1.72
CA PHE A 67 3.73 12.33 1.41
C PHE A 67 4.31 13.47 2.25
N SER A 68 3.73 13.80 3.40
CA SER A 68 4.16 14.91 4.27
C SER A 68 5.62 14.82 4.72
N LYS A 69 6.22 13.62 4.71
CA LYS A 69 7.64 13.39 5.00
C LYS A 69 8.55 13.44 3.78
N CYS A 70 8.01 13.68 2.58
CA CYS A 70 8.78 13.77 1.35
C CYS A 70 9.78 14.95 1.43
N PRO A 71 11.06 14.75 1.08
CA PRO A 71 12.05 15.82 1.13
C PRO A 71 11.69 16.99 0.21
N GLY A 72 11.84 18.22 0.69
CA GLY A 72 11.44 19.43 -0.05
C GLY A 72 12.20 19.71 -1.36
N PHE A 73 13.25 18.94 -1.69
CA PHE A 73 13.90 18.98 -3.01
C PHE A 73 13.25 18.03 -4.02
N ILE A 74 12.23 17.27 -3.63
CA ILE A 74 11.42 16.41 -4.49
C ILE A 74 10.05 17.06 -4.63
N ALA A 75 9.70 17.45 -5.85
CA ALA A 75 8.38 17.97 -6.19
C ALA A 75 7.51 16.82 -6.72
N LEU A 76 6.37 16.58 -6.09
CA LEU A 76 5.38 15.58 -6.52
C LEU A 76 4.41 16.19 -7.54
N THR A 77 4.00 15.40 -8.51
CA THR A 77 3.02 15.81 -9.53
C THR A 77 1.68 15.11 -9.29
N GLY A 78 0.68 15.86 -8.83
CA GLY A 78 -0.69 15.35 -8.65
C GLY A 78 -0.79 14.18 -7.67
N LEU A 79 -1.89 13.43 -7.76
CA LEU A 79 -2.08 12.16 -7.06
C LEU A 79 -1.39 11.01 -7.81
N PRO A 80 -1.05 9.91 -7.11
CA PRO A 80 -0.60 8.69 -7.77
C PRO A 80 -1.59 8.20 -8.84
N GLU A 81 -1.07 7.75 -9.98
CA GLU A 81 -1.87 7.10 -11.02
C GLU A 81 -2.23 5.67 -10.62
N GLU A 82 -3.50 5.30 -10.78
CA GLU A 82 -4.05 3.99 -10.43
C GLU A 82 -3.99 2.99 -11.60
N ILE A 83 -3.35 1.84 -11.39
CA ILE A 83 -3.29 0.74 -12.35
C ILE A 83 -3.91 -0.53 -11.77
N GLY A 84 -4.76 -1.19 -12.57
CA GLY A 84 -5.45 -2.43 -12.20
C GLY A 84 -6.85 -2.22 -11.61
N ILE A 85 -7.39 -1.01 -11.71
CA ILE A 85 -8.70 -0.67 -11.16
C ILE A 85 -9.86 -1.21 -12.00
N GLN A 86 -10.93 -1.60 -11.32
CA GLN A 86 -12.14 -2.15 -11.92
C GLN A 86 -13.38 -1.47 -11.36
N ARG A 87 -14.45 -1.39 -12.17
CA ARG A 87 -15.78 -0.94 -11.71
C ARG A 87 -16.59 -2.15 -11.28
N GLU A 88 -17.10 -2.12 -10.06
CA GLU A 88 -17.89 -3.22 -9.50
C GLU A 88 -19.07 -2.70 -8.70
N PHE A 89 -20.24 -3.32 -8.87
CA PHE A 89 -21.37 -3.07 -7.99
C PHE A 89 -21.12 -3.71 -6.63
N VAL A 90 -21.03 -2.89 -5.57
CA VAL A 90 -20.75 -3.36 -4.22
C VAL A 90 -22.04 -3.33 -3.41
N PRO A 91 -22.70 -4.47 -3.16
CA PRO A 91 -24.03 -4.50 -2.53
C PRO A 91 -24.07 -3.85 -1.15
N ALA A 92 -22.96 -3.92 -0.39
CA ALA A 92 -22.83 -3.29 0.92
C ALA A 92 -23.02 -1.76 0.87
N PHE A 93 -22.75 -1.13 -0.27
CA PHE A 93 -22.91 0.31 -0.47
C PHE A 93 -24.03 0.66 -1.45
N GLY A 94 -24.65 -0.34 -2.09
CA GLY A 94 -25.70 -0.14 -3.08
C GLY A 94 -25.28 0.69 -4.31
N ASP A 95 -23.98 0.77 -4.61
CA ASP A 95 -23.43 1.59 -5.69
C ASP A 95 -22.33 0.84 -6.47
N THR A 96 -22.03 1.31 -7.67
CA THR A 96 -20.88 0.88 -8.47
C THR A 96 -19.65 1.67 -8.07
N LEU A 97 -18.72 1.01 -7.40
CA LEU A 97 -17.48 1.58 -6.90
C LEU A 97 -16.29 1.18 -7.78
N LEU A 98 -15.20 1.93 -7.62
CA LEU A 98 -13.90 1.61 -8.19
C LEU A 98 -13.08 0.82 -7.18
N VAL A 99 -12.71 -0.41 -7.54
CA VAL A 99 -12.06 -1.39 -6.65
C VAL A 99 -10.85 -2.06 -7.30
N PHE A 100 -9.96 -2.59 -6.48
CA PHE A 100 -8.82 -3.41 -6.88
C PHE A 100 -8.90 -4.80 -6.26
N HIS A 101 -8.62 -5.82 -7.07
CA HIS A 101 -8.55 -7.23 -6.67
C HIS A 101 -7.16 -7.77 -6.96
N ASN A 102 -6.64 -8.62 -6.07
CA ASN A 102 -5.35 -9.33 -6.18
C ASN A 102 -4.09 -8.43 -6.22
N ARG A 103 -4.16 -7.29 -6.90
CA ARG A 103 -3.07 -6.35 -7.10
C ARG A 103 -3.63 -4.95 -7.33
N ALA A 104 -3.08 -3.97 -6.64
CA ALA A 104 -3.21 -2.56 -6.99
C ALA A 104 -1.82 -1.96 -7.18
N ARG A 105 -1.66 -1.08 -8.17
CA ARG A 105 -0.40 -0.36 -8.37
C ARG A 105 -0.66 1.13 -8.51
N PHE A 106 0.08 1.92 -7.73
CA PHE A 106 -0.02 3.37 -7.67
C PHE A 106 1.31 3.98 -8.07
N ILE A 107 1.30 4.87 -9.05
CA ILE A 107 2.53 5.47 -9.60
C ILE A 107 2.51 6.97 -9.32
N GLN A 108 3.33 7.41 -8.36
CA GLN A 108 3.54 8.83 -8.07
C GLN A 108 4.68 9.36 -8.93
N SER A 109 4.37 10.31 -9.81
CA SER A 109 5.37 11.05 -10.58
C SER A 109 5.98 12.16 -9.74
N ALA A 110 7.30 12.36 -9.87
CA ALA A 110 8.03 13.38 -9.14
C ALA A 110 9.22 13.94 -9.94
N THR A 111 9.75 15.09 -9.52
CA THR A 111 10.99 15.68 -10.05
C THR A 111 11.87 16.12 -8.89
N ALA A 112 13.15 15.75 -8.91
CA ALA A 112 14.13 16.24 -7.94
C ALA A 112 14.82 17.52 -8.44
N SER A 113 15.02 18.52 -7.58
CA SER A 113 15.86 19.68 -7.92
C SER A 113 17.35 19.39 -7.73
N VAL A 114 17.70 18.40 -6.89
CA VAL A 114 19.07 17.97 -6.62
C VAL A 114 19.16 16.45 -6.61
N LEU A 115 20.12 15.90 -7.33
CA LEU A 115 20.42 14.46 -7.32
C LEU A 115 21.28 14.10 -6.09
N LYS A 116 20.62 13.68 -5.01
CA LYS A 116 21.29 13.13 -3.82
C LYS A 116 20.49 11.95 -3.25
N PRO A 117 21.14 11.03 -2.50
CA PRO A 117 20.42 9.96 -1.81
C PRO A 117 19.32 10.51 -0.91
N PHE A 118 18.21 9.78 -0.84
CA PHE A 118 17.08 10.14 0.00
C PHE A 118 16.37 8.91 0.53
N SER A 119 15.69 9.09 1.65
CA SER A 119 14.75 8.14 2.21
C SER A 119 13.68 8.90 2.97
N PHE A 120 12.43 8.46 2.86
CA PHE A 120 11.32 9.02 3.61
C PHE A 120 10.19 8.00 3.72
N ASP A 121 9.30 8.26 4.67
CA ASP A 121 8.14 7.42 4.93
C ASP A 121 6.93 7.97 4.19
N VAL A 122 6.13 7.07 3.62
CA VAL A 122 4.82 7.38 3.04
C VAL A 122 3.79 6.63 3.85
N ALA A 123 2.82 7.35 4.40
CA ALA A 123 1.68 6.73 5.06
C ALA A 123 0.60 6.47 4.02
N ILE A 124 0.10 5.23 3.97
CA ILE A 124 -0.94 4.81 3.04
C ILE A 124 -2.16 4.39 3.86
N ASP A 125 -3.22 5.18 3.81
CA ASP A 125 -4.50 4.85 4.42
C ASP A 125 -5.35 4.08 3.42
N TYR A 126 -5.92 2.96 3.84
CA TYR A 126 -6.79 2.15 2.99
C TYR A 126 -7.78 1.35 3.83
N MET A 127 -8.80 0.83 3.16
CA MET A 127 -9.75 -0.11 3.74
C MET A 127 -9.88 -1.33 2.83
N LEU A 128 -9.97 -2.52 3.45
CA LEU A 128 -10.16 -3.78 2.75
C LEU A 128 -11.50 -4.38 3.14
N CYS A 129 -12.22 -4.86 2.15
CA CYS A 129 -13.44 -5.62 2.35
C CYS A 129 -13.39 -6.94 1.58
N ASN A 130 -14.27 -7.85 1.95
CA ASN A 130 -14.63 -9.02 1.19
C ASN A 130 -16.17 -9.06 1.08
N GLU A 131 -16.72 -10.15 0.55
CA GLU A 131 -18.17 -10.31 0.37
C GLU A 131 -18.99 -10.25 1.68
N ARG A 132 -18.36 -10.48 2.83
CA ARG A 132 -19.05 -10.61 4.13
C ARG A 132 -18.84 -9.41 5.04
N MET A 133 -17.68 -8.75 4.95
CA MET A 133 -17.28 -7.73 5.91
C MET A 133 -16.23 -6.77 5.36
N CYS A 134 -16.14 -5.62 6.01
CA CYS A 134 -15.04 -4.68 5.87
C CYS A 134 -14.20 -4.68 7.15
N LEU A 135 -12.87 -4.64 6.98
CA LEU A 135 -11.96 -4.37 8.10
C LEU A 135 -11.98 -2.88 8.42
N PRO A 136 -11.69 -2.48 9.68
CA PRO A 136 -11.40 -1.09 9.99
C PRO A 136 -10.30 -0.55 9.07
N PRO A 137 -10.35 0.74 8.69
CA PRO A 137 -9.28 1.36 7.94
C PRO A 137 -7.93 1.20 8.63
N LYS A 138 -6.87 1.02 7.85
CA LYS A 138 -5.50 0.85 8.33
C LYS A 138 -4.58 1.83 7.61
N THR A 139 -3.59 2.32 8.35
CA THR A 139 -2.44 3.03 7.80
C THR A 139 -1.26 2.06 7.69
N GLU A 140 -0.67 1.93 6.50
CA GLU A 140 0.62 1.26 6.30
C GLU A 140 1.72 2.32 6.13
N ILE A 141 2.84 2.16 6.83
CA ILE A 141 4.02 3.01 6.62
C ILE A 141 4.96 2.29 5.66
N VAL A 142 5.17 2.90 4.50
CA VAL A 142 6.06 2.36 3.46
C VAL A 142 7.30 3.22 3.35
N HIS A 143 8.46 2.59 3.48
CA HIS A 143 9.76 3.27 3.40
C HIS A 143 10.21 3.39 1.93
N VAL A 144 10.26 4.62 1.43
CA VAL A 144 10.79 4.95 0.10
C VAL A 144 12.27 5.27 0.22
N LYS A 145 13.07 4.80 -0.75
CA LYS A 145 14.51 5.08 -0.83
C LYS A 145 14.87 5.46 -2.27
N SER A 146 15.88 6.31 -2.42
CA SER A 146 16.42 6.65 -3.74
C SER A 146 16.80 5.39 -4.53
N PRO A 147 16.64 5.37 -5.87
CA PRO A 147 17.04 4.24 -6.69
C PRO A 147 18.49 3.84 -6.43
N VAL A 148 18.74 2.55 -6.28
CA VAL A 148 20.10 2.02 -6.22
C VAL A 148 20.70 2.16 -7.62
N LYS A 149 21.87 2.78 -7.72
CA LYS A 149 22.64 2.87 -8.97
C LYS A 149 23.19 1.50 -9.37
#